data_AF-A0AAE0CIZ8-F1
#
_entry.id   AF-A0AAE0CIZ8-F1
#
_cell.length_a   1.000
_cell.length_b   1.000
_cell.length_c   1.000
_cell.angle_alpha   90.00
_cell.angle_beta   90.00
_cell.angle_gamma   90.00
#
_symmetry.space_group_name_H-M   'P 1'
#
loop_
_entity.id
_entity.type
_entity.pdbx_description
1 polymer ?
#
loop_
_entity_poly.entity_id
_entity_poly.type
_entity_poly.pdbx_seq_one_letter_code
_entity_poly.pdbx_strand_id
1 'polypeptide(L)'
;MELQAQHSGQFVAHWGGEGHYQINRGSIAYAVVDLDQRTCTCRRWNLTGIPCSHSMAAIYSKRDDPTKYVDKWYFKDTYKKCYSSVLHGIRMEELWFKTNMPLLLPPKDVKQAGRPRKLRIKEIGEIPPNVLTQEHDKANDPFEWFCNVTDVLNTLRFDPDIVERIRAVQQSNQAPISKSIGSKIKKKPN
;
A
#
# COMPACT_ATOMS: atom_id res chain seq x y z
N MET A 1 -13.74 -11.14 -3.43
CA MET A 1 -14.84 -11.24 -2.44
C MET A 1 -14.32 -11.57 -1.05
N GLU A 2 -13.39 -12.51 -0.92
CA GLU A 2 -12.86 -13.01 0.36
C GLU A 2 -12.34 -11.91 1.31
N LEU A 3 -11.58 -10.93 0.81
CA LEU A 3 -11.16 -9.77 1.60
C LEU A 3 -12.33 -8.93 2.14
N GLN A 4 -13.42 -8.81 1.38
CA GLN A 4 -14.61 -8.07 1.85
C GLN A 4 -15.32 -8.86 2.97
N ALA A 5 -15.32 -10.20 2.88
CA ALA A 5 -15.92 -11.08 3.88
C ALA A 5 -15.10 -11.12 5.18
N GLN A 6 -13.77 -11.09 5.09
CA GLN A 6 -12.90 -10.97 6.27
C GLN A 6 -13.15 -9.62 6.99
N HIS A 7 -13.23 -8.52 6.23
CA HIS A 7 -13.50 -7.21 6.80
C HIS A 7 -14.95 -7.03 7.27
N SER A 8 -15.91 -7.80 6.76
CA SER A 8 -17.31 -7.67 7.21
C SER A 8 -17.50 -8.01 8.68
N GLY A 9 -16.63 -8.86 9.26
CA GLY A 9 -16.67 -9.21 10.69
C GLY A 9 -16.40 -8.05 11.65
N GLN A 10 -15.92 -6.90 11.15
CA GLN A 10 -15.72 -5.69 11.97
C GLN A 10 -17.01 -4.88 12.17
N PHE A 11 -18.09 -5.25 11.48
CA PHE A 11 -19.32 -4.49 11.46
C PHE A 11 -20.49 -5.32 11.99
N VAL A 12 -21.40 -4.64 12.68
CA VAL A 12 -22.66 -5.21 13.18
C VAL A 12 -23.79 -4.62 12.37
N ALA A 13 -24.59 -5.48 11.74
CA ALA A 13 -25.75 -5.07 10.97
C ALA A 13 -27.00 -5.08 11.86
N HIS A 14 -27.70 -3.94 11.91
CA HIS A 14 -29.00 -3.78 12.53
C HIS A 14 -30.05 -3.67 11.44
N TRP A 15 -31.08 -4.52 11.52
CA TRP A 15 -32.17 -4.52 10.54
C TRP A 15 -33.12 -3.35 10.79
N GLY A 16 -33.39 -2.57 9.74
CA GLY A 16 -34.26 -1.38 9.77
C GLY A 16 -35.62 -1.57 9.09
N GLY A 17 -35.92 -2.77 8.57
CA GLY A 17 -37.13 -3.03 7.78
C GLY A 17 -36.87 -3.07 6.28
N GLU A 18 -37.73 -3.77 5.52
CA GLU A 18 -37.80 -3.70 4.04
C GLU A 18 -36.43 -3.79 3.33
N GLY A 19 -35.60 -4.76 3.73
CA GLY A 19 -34.27 -4.95 3.12
C GLY A 19 -33.18 -3.94 3.51
N HIS A 20 -33.50 -2.96 4.35
CA HIS A 20 -32.58 -1.93 4.85
C HIS A 20 -31.84 -2.39 6.11
N TYR A 21 -30.54 -2.12 6.14
CA TYR A 21 -29.66 -2.43 7.25
C TYR A 21 -28.80 -1.21 7.60
N GLN A 22 -28.81 -0.84 8.88
CA GLN A 22 -27.85 0.08 9.44
C GLN A 22 -26.61 -0.70 9.88
N ILE A 23 -25.45 -0.30 9.40
CA ILE A 23 -24.17 -0.96 9.65
C ILE A 23 -23.40 -0.13 10.65
N ASN A 24 -23.15 -0.71 11.82
CA ASN A 24 -22.45 -0.07 12.92
C ASN A 24 -21.03 -0.65 13.06
N ARG A 25 -20.08 0.19 13.47
CA ARG A 25 -18.76 -0.24 13.93
C ARG A 25 -18.61 0.19 15.38
N GLY A 26 -18.79 -0.76 16.31
CA GLY A 26 -19.02 -0.42 17.72
C GLY A 26 -20.31 0.39 17.87
N SER A 27 -20.26 1.52 18.57
CA SER A 27 -21.41 2.39 18.81
C SER A 27 -21.70 3.39 17.68
N ILE A 28 -20.87 3.43 16.63
CA ILE A 28 -20.97 4.44 15.57
C ILE A 28 -21.68 3.85 14.36
N ALA A 29 -22.73 4.53 13.88
CA ALA A 29 -23.37 4.25 12.61
C ALA A 29 -22.44 4.62 11.45
N TYR A 30 -22.07 3.62 10.65
CA TYR A 30 -21.03 3.75 9.64
C TYR A 30 -21.59 3.79 8.22
N ALA A 31 -22.57 2.93 7.92
CA ALA A 31 -23.18 2.86 6.60
C ALA A 31 -24.64 2.41 6.66
N VAL A 32 -25.38 2.67 5.59
CA VAL A 32 -26.70 2.07 5.36
C VAL A 32 -26.60 1.22 4.10
N VAL A 33 -27.19 0.04 4.15
CA VAL A 33 -27.23 -0.93 3.05
C VAL A 33 -28.68 -1.20 2.72
N ASP A 34 -29.01 -1.17 1.44
CA ASP A 34 -30.28 -1.66 0.90
C ASP A 34 -29.96 -2.90 0.07
N LEU A 35 -30.44 -4.06 0.53
CA LEU A 35 -30.20 -5.34 -0.13
C LEU A 35 -31.06 -5.53 -1.39
N ASP A 36 -32.22 -4.89 -1.46
CA ASP A 36 -33.17 -5.07 -2.56
C ASP A 36 -32.72 -4.24 -3.77
N GLN A 37 -32.31 -2.99 -3.53
CA GLN A 37 -31.69 -2.15 -4.55
C GLN A 37 -30.20 -2.47 -4.78
N ARG A 38 -29.60 -3.33 -3.95
CA ARG A 38 -28.17 -3.68 -4.01
C ARG A 38 -27.26 -2.45 -3.89
N THR A 39 -27.59 -1.56 -2.95
CA THR A 39 -26.86 -0.31 -2.74
C THR A 39 -26.24 -0.22 -1.35
N CYS A 40 -25.20 0.60 -1.24
CA CYS A 40 -24.61 0.93 0.05
C CYS A 40 -24.18 2.39 0.04
N THR A 41 -24.32 3.08 1.17
CA THR A 41 -23.89 4.49 1.30
C THR A 41 -22.39 4.68 1.07
N CYS A 42 -21.56 3.64 1.21
CA CYS A 42 -20.13 3.71 0.84
C CYS A 42 -19.89 3.71 -0.68
N ARG A 43 -20.95 3.55 -1.49
CA ARG A 43 -20.98 3.52 -2.97
C ARG A 43 -20.12 2.46 -3.65
N ARG A 44 -19.33 1.68 -2.90
CA ARG A 44 -18.48 0.65 -3.47
C ARG A 44 -19.29 -0.37 -4.25
N TRP A 45 -20.42 -0.84 -3.69
CA TRP A 45 -21.29 -1.80 -4.36
C TRP A 45 -21.93 -1.20 -5.62
N ASN A 46 -22.40 0.06 -5.56
CA ASN A 46 -22.97 0.76 -6.71
C ASN A 46 -21.98 0.86 -7.89
N LEU A 47 -20.69 1.06 -7.60
CA LEU A 47 -19.66 1.23 -8.61
C LEU A 47 -19.15 -0.10 -9.18
N THR A 48 -18.99 -1.11 -8.33
CA THR A 48 -18.37 -2.37 -8.73
C THR A 48 -19.37 -3.47 -9.04
N GLY A 49 -20.64 -3.34 -8.68
CA GLY A 49 -21.62 -4.44 -8.75
C GLY A 49 -21.27 -5.64 -7.84
N ILE A 50 -20.25 -5.51 -6.98
CA ILE A 50 -19.80 -6.54 -6.03
C ILE A 50 -20.08 -6.05 -4.61
N PRO A 51 -20.72 -6.87 -3.75
CA PRO A 51 -21.00 -6.49 -2.36
C PRO A 51 -19.74 -6.02 -1.63
N CYS A 52 -19.84 -4.89 -0.94
CA CYS A 52 -18.79 -4.37 -0.08
C CYS A 52 -18.81 -5.04 1.30
N SER A 53 -17.81 -4.80 2.15
CA SER A 53 -17.75 -5.33 3.51
C SER A 53 -19.00 -5.02 4.35
N HIS A 54 -19.59 -3.83 4.20
CA HIS A 54 -20.84 -3.45 4.89
C HIS A 54 -22.02 -4.27 4.40
N SER A 55 -22.15 -4.42 3.08
CA SER A 55 -23.22 -5.20 2.46
C SER A 55 -23.09 -6.67 2.79
N MET A 56 -21.87 -7.20 2.85
CA MET A 56 -21.63 -8.57 3.32
C MET A 56 -22.07 -8.76 4.77
N ALA A 57 -21.81 -7.80 5.66
CA ALA A 57 -22.31 -7.88 7.03
C ALA A 57 -23.85 -7.94 7.09
N ALA A 58 -24.55 -7.15 6.25
CA ALA A 58 -26.01 -7.23 6.12
C ALA A 58 -26.49 -8.59 5.58
N ILE A 59 -25.85 -9.09 4.51
CA ILE A 59 -26.20 -10.38 3.89
C ILE A 59 -26.00 -11.53 4.89
N TYR A 60 -24.88 -11.55 5.61
CA TYR A 60 -24.61 -12.56 6.64
C TYR A 60 -25.58 -12.46 7.81
N SER A 61 -25.98 -11.25 8.21
CA SER A 61 -27.04 -11.04 9.21
C SER A 61 -28.38 -11.62 8.76
N LYS A 62 -28.72 -11.49 7.47
CA LYS A 62 -29.87 -12.13 6.82
C LYS A 62 -29.72 -13.65 6.64
N ARG A 63 -28.53 -14.21 6.90
CA ARG A 63 -28.16 -15.62 6.65
C ARG A 63 -28.35 -16.06 5.19
N ASP A 64 -28.13 -15.15 4.26
CA ASP A 64 -28.17 -15.46 2.83
C ASP A 64 -26.76 -15.55 2.23
N ASP A 65 -26.66 -16.08 1.02
CA ASP A 65 -25.39 -16.24 0.31
C ASP A 65 -25.01 -14.96 -0.45
N PRO A 66 -23.84 -14.35 -0.17
CA PRO A 66 -23.38 -13.16 -0.87
C PRO A 66 -23.17 -13.36 -2.38
N THR A 67 -22.98 -14.59 -2.87
CA THR A 67 -22.79 -14.83 -4.31
C THR A 67 -24.02 -14.45 -5.15
N LYS A 68 -25.23 -14.52 -4.57
CA LYS A 68 -26.50 -14.15 -5.22
C LYS A 68 -26.65 -12.64 -5.48
N TYR A 69 -25.89 -11.86 -4.73
CA TYR A 69 -25.93 -10.40 -4.73
C TYR A 69 -24.90 -9.76 -5.68
N VAL A 70 -24.04 -10.58 -6.29
CA VAL A 70 -23.06 -10.14 -7.29
C VAL A 70 -23.76 -9.87 -8.61
N ASP A 71 -23.31 -8.84 -9.34
CA ASP A 71 -23.81 -8.53 -10.66
C ASP A 71 -23.52 -9.66 -11.66
N LYS A 72 -24.47 -9.90 -12.57
CA LYS A 72 -24.44 -10.98 -13.56
C LYS A 72 -23.24 -10.91 -14.50
N TRP A 73 -22.67 -9.72 -14.68
CA TRP A 73 -21.49 -9.49 -15.51
C TRP A 73 -20.25 -10.25 -15.03
N TYR A 74 -20.19 -10.60 -13.75
CA TYR A 74 -19.06 -11.34 -13.17
C TYR A 74 -19.21 -12.86 -13.23
N PHE A 75 -20.34 -13.39 -13.72
CA PHE A 75 -20.51 -14.84 -13.84
C PHE A 75 -19.76 -15.39 -15.06
N LYS A 76 -19.22 -16.60 -14.88
CA LYS A 76 -18.50 -17.35 -15.92
C LYS A 76 -19.32 -17.51 -17.20
N ASP A 77 -20.63 -17.70 -17.08
CA ASP A 77 -21.50 -17.86 -18.24
C ASP A 77 -21.62 -16.58 -19.05
N THR A 78 -21.71 -15.42 -18.39
CA THR A 78 -21.69 -14.11 -19.07
C THR A 78 -20.35 -13.87 -19.72
N TYR A 79 -19.25 -14.18 -19.04
CA TYR A 79 -17.90 -14.09 -19.61
C TYR A 79 -17.76 -14.95 -20.87
N LYS A 80 -18.16 -16.22 -20.82
CA LYS A 80 -18.14 -17.13 -21.99
C LYS A 80 -19.00 -16.62 -23.13
N LYS A 81 -20.17 -16.04 -22.84
CA LYS A 81 -21.05 -15.44 -23.85
C LYS A 81 -20.39 -14.24 -24.51
N CYS A 82 -19.78 -13.33 -23.74
CA CYS A 82 -19.07 -12.17 -24.26
C CYS A 82 -17.90 -12.55 -25.19
N TYR A 83 -17.17 -13.61 -24.87
CA TYR A 83 -16.03 -14.12 -25.66
C TYR A 83 -16.38 -15.37 -26.48
N SER A 84 -17.66 -15.57 -26.82
CA SER A 84 -18.08 -16.71 -27.63
C SER A 84 -17.67 -16.57 -29.10
N SER A 85 -17.45 -15.34 -29.57
CA SER A 85 -17.00 -15.05 -30.91
C SER A 85 -15.51 -15.36 -31.09
N VAL A 86 -15.18 -16.00 -32.20
CA VAL A 86 -13.80 -16.29 -32.56
C VAL A 86 -13.11 -14.99 -32.98
N LEU A 87 -12.11 -14.57 -32.19
CA LEU A 87 -11.19 -13.51 -32.58
C LEU A 87 -10.19 -14.09 -33.59
N HIS A 88 -10.43 -13.81 -34.87
CA HIS A 88 -9.50 -14.19 -35.92
C HIS A 88 -8.30 -13.24 -35.87
N GLY A 89 -7.12 -13.78 -35.57
CA GLY A 89 -5.87 -13.02 -35.67
C GLY A 89 -5.61 -12.62 -37.12
N ILE A 90 -5.24 -11.36 -37.34
CA ILE A 90 -4.79 -10.90 -38.66
C ILE A 90 -3.28 -11.12 -38.74
N ARG A 91 -2.84 -11.97 -39.67
CA ARG A 91 -1.46 -12.46 -39.73
C ARG A 91 -0.43 -11.41 -40.15
N MET A 92 -0.85 -10.36 -40.84
CA MET A 92 0.03 -9.36 -41.48
C MET A 92 -0.56 -7.97 -41.31
N GLU A 93 0.29 -6.96 -41.16
CA GLU A 93 -0.12 -5.55 -41.06
C GLU A 93 -0.82 -5.07 -42.32
N GLU A 94 -0.43 -5.56 -43.51
CA GLU A 94 -1.08 -5.17 -44.76
C GLU A 94 -2.55 -5.59 -44.84
N LEU A 95 -2.94 -6.61 -44.07
CA LEU A 95 -4.30 -7.13 -43.98
C LEU A 95 -5.15 -6.42 -42.91
N TRP A 96 -4.57 -5.47 -42.16
CA TRP A 96 -5.32 -4.70 -41.17
C TRP A 96 -6.32 -3.78 -41.87
N PHE A 97 -7.48 -3.56 -41.23
CA PHE A 97 -8.48 -2.65 -41.73
C PHE A 97 -7.91 -1.22 -41.78
N LYS A 98 -7.68 -0.70 -42.98
CA LYS A 98 -7.28 0.70 -43.18
C LYS A 98 -8.45 1.58 -42.75
N THR A 99 -8.24 2.34 -41.68
CA THR A 99 -9.26 3.24 -41.14
C THR A 99 -8.93 4.66 -41.61
N ASN A 100 -9.94 5.46 -41.98
CA ASN A 100 -9.76 6.88 -42.34
C ASN A 100 -9.49 7.78 -41.11
N MET A 101 -9.12 7.18 -39.98
CA MET A 101 -8.86 7.88 -38.74
C MET A 101 -7.43 8.47 -38.77
N PRO A 102 -7.22 9.63 -38.12
CA PRO A 102 -5.88 10.20 -38.02
C PRO A 102 -4.94 9.22 -37.31
N LEU A 103 -3.69 9.20 -37.76
CA LEU A 103 -2.65 8.38 -37.14
C LEU A 103 -2.55 8.72 -35.65
N LEU A 104 -2.58 7.71 -34.78
CA LEU A 104 -2.36 7.91 -33.35
C LEU A 104 -0.91 8.33 -33.15
N LEU A 105 -0.69 9.63 -32.92
CA LEU A 105 0.61 10.12 -32.52
C LEU A 105 0.88 9.68 -31.07
N PRO A 106 2.14 9.35 -30.73
CA PRO A 106 2.49 9.11 -29.34
C PRO A 106 2.09 10.33 -28.49
N PRO A 107 1.72 10.12 -27.21
CA PRO A 107 1.56 11.22 -26.28
C PRO A 107 2.78 12.13 -26.34
N LYS A 108 2.57 13.44 -26.35
CA LYS A 108 3.68 14.39 -26.30
C LYS A 108 4.46 14.13 -25.02
N ASP A 109 5.78 13.99 -25.13
CA ASP A 109 6.65 13.91 -23.97
C ASP A 109 6.59 15.22 -23.20
N VAL A 110 5.80 15.24 -22.14
CA VAL A 110 5.76 16.35 -21.17
C VAL A 110 6.68 15.99 -20.02
N LYS A 111 7.76 16.76 -19.84
CA LYS A 111 8.53 16.71 -18.59
C LYS A 111 7.59 17.08 -17.45
N GLN A 112 7.22 16.10 -16.63
CA GLN A 112 6.46 16.34 -15.41
C GLN A 112 7.22 17.36 -14.55
N ALA A 113 6.49 18.25 -13.87
CA ALA A 113 7.10 19.13 -12.89
C ALA A 113 7.88 18.27 -11.90
N GLY A 114 9.19 18.47 -11.85
CA GLY A 114 10.05 17.75 -10.91
C GLY A 114 9.59 18.02 -9.47
N ARG A 115 10.09 17.20 -8.54
CA ARG A 115 9.84 17.40 -7.10
C ARG A 115 10.09 18.88 -6.73
N PRO A 116 9.15 19.56 -6.05
CA PRO A 116 9.36 20.90 -5.55
C PRO A 116 10.66 20.95 -4.73
N ARG A 117 11.44 22.03 -4.89
CA ARG A 117 12.64 22.22 -4.08
C ARG A 117 12.23 22.25 -2.61
N LYS A 118 12.88 21.45 -1.76
CA LYS A 118 12.64 21.48 -0.30
C LYS A 118 12.94 22.86 0.30
N LEU A 119 13.87 23.59 -0.31
CA LEU A 119 14.28 24.91 0.12
C LEU A 119 13.79 25.95 -0.90
N ARG A 120 13.31 27.09 -0.36
CA ARG A 120 13.00 28.29 -1.13
C ARG A 120 14.26 28.80 -1.83
N ILE A 121 14.12 29.32 -3.05
CA ILE A 121 15.19 30.05 -3.74
C ILE A 121 15.40 31.37 -2.99
N LYS A 122 16.62 31.59 -2.52
CA LYS A 122 16.99 32.80 -1.78
C LYS A 122 17.16 33.99 -2.73
N GLU A 123 16.82 35.17 -2.25
CA GLU A 123 17.15 36.42 -2.94
C GLU A 123 18.63 36.78 -2.71
N ILE A 124 19.19 37.62 -3.60
CA ILE A 124 20.59 38.05 -3.52
C ILE A 124 20.76 38.88 -2.23
N GLY A 125 21.52 38.34 -1.27
CA GLY A 125 21.78 38.98 0.03
C GLY A 125 21.06 38.34 1.22
N GLU A 126 20.18 37.35 1.02
CA GLU A 126 19.56 36.64 2.14
C GLU A 126 20.54 35.68 2.83
N ILE A 127 20.83 35.97 4.10
CA ILE A 127 21.69 35.15 4.96
C ILE A 127 20.95 33.83 5.28
N PRO A 128 21.61 32.65 5.20
CA PRO A 128 21.00 31.40 5.64
C PRO A 128 20.51 31.50 7.09
N PRO A 129 19.34 30.92 7.44
CA PRO A 129 18.84 30.94 8.82
C PRO A 129 19.79 30.27 9.82
N ASN A 130 20.73 29.44 9.35
CA ASN A 130 21.71 28.75 10.19
C ASN A 130 22.90 29.63 10.64
N VAL A 131 22.86 30.95 10.43
CA VAL A 131 23.90 31.87 10.96
C VAL A 131 23.40 32.60 12.22
N LEU A 132 22.09 32.67 12.47
CA LEU A 132 21.53 33.46 13.57
C LEU A 132 21.12 32.65 14.81
N THR A 133 21.16 31.32 14.80
CA THR A 133 20.71 30.48 15.93
C THR A 133 21.80 29.65 16.60
N GLN A 134 23.04 29.66 16.12
CA GLN A 134 24.09 28.79 16.69
C GLN A 134 24.61 29.20 18.07
N GLU A 135 24.32 30.41 18.53
CA GLU A 135 24.85 30.91 19.82
C GLU A 135 23.87 30.71 20.99
N HIS A 136 22.57 30.53 20.77
CA HIS A 136 21.57 30.55 21.85
C HIS A 136 20.93 29.20 22.21
N ASP A 137 21.13 28.15 21.42
CA ASP A 137 20.45 26.85 21.64
C ASP A 137 21.34 25.74 22.23
N LYS A 138 22.66 25.94 22.36
CA LYS A 138 23.57 24.91 22.92
C LYS A 138 23.38 24.65 24.42
N ALA A 139 22.66 25.53 25.13
CA ALA A 139 22.46 25.41 26.58
C ALA A 139 21.11 24.77 26.97
N ASN A 140 20.24 24.41 26.01
CA ASN A 140 18.91 23.84 26.30
C ASN A 140 18.46 22.77 25.29
N ASP A 141 19.39 22.02 24.67
CA ASP A 141 19.05 20.89 23.80
C ASP A 141 18.83 19.60 24.64
N PRO A 142 17.61 19.05 24.70
CA PRO A 142 17.34 17.79 25.42
C PRO A 142 17.99 16.56 24.78
N PHE A 143 18.59 16.67 23.59
CA PHE A 143 19.16 15.55 22.85
C PHE A 143 20.66 15.28 23.09
N GLU A 144 21.40 16.15 23.78
CA GLU A 144 22.79 15.84 24.16
C GLU A 144 22.89 14.69 25.18
N TRP A 145 21.78 14.30 25.84
CA TRP A 145 21.76 13.22 26.83
C TRP A 145 21.59 11.80 26.26
N PHE A 146 21.36 11.66 24.95
CA PHE A 146 21.02 10.36 24.34
C PHE A 146 22.12 9.75 23.47
N CYS A 147 23.35 10.27 23.52
CA CYS A 147 24.43 9.83 22.63
C CYS A 147 25.39 8.77 23.21
N ASN A 148 25.04 8.08 24.29
CA ASN A 148 25.78 6.86 24.68
C ASN A 148 24.81 5.69 24.92
N VAL A 149 24.78 4.75 23.96
CA VAL A 149 24.00 3.49 24.05
C VAL A 149 24.38 2.65 25.28
N THR A 150 25.61 2.84 25.80
CA THR A 150 26.06 2.21 27.05
C THR A 150 25.33 2.75 28.29
N ASP A 151 24.85 4.00 28.28
CA ASP A 151 24.15 4.59 29.42
C ASP A 151 22.67 4.19 29.44
N VAL A 152 22.02 4.05 28.28
CA VAL A 152 20.61 3.59 28.18
C VAL A 152 20.44 2.16 28.72
N LEU A 153 21.45 1.30 28.58
CA LEU A 153 21.44 -0.07 29.11
C LEU A 153 21.70 -0.14 30.62
N ASN A 154 22.29 0.89 31.23
CA ASN A 154 22.56 0.94 32.66
C ASN A 154 21.38 1.51 33.48
N THR A 155 20.49 2.29 32.86
CA THR A 155 19.38 2.97 33.56
C THR A 155 18.08 2.17 33.59
N LEU A 156 17.91 1.17 32.71
CA LEU A 156 16.78 0.25 32.79
C LEU A 156 17.19 -0.94 33.66
N ARG A 157 16.45 -1.17 34.75
CA ARG A 157 16.52 -2.41 35.55
C ARG A 157 16.21 -3.61 34.66
N PHE A 158 17.22 -4.10 33.95
CA PHE A 158 17.23 -5.42 33.33
C PHE A 158 18.11 -6.32 34.17
N ASP A 159 17.66 -7.57 34.35
CA ASP A 159 18.40 -8.58 35.10
C ASP A 159 19.84 -8.70 34.55
N PRO A 160 20.86 -8.72 35.43
CA PRO A 160 22.27 -8.73 35.02
C PRO A 160 22.64 -9.91 34.11
N ASP A 161 21.90 -11.02 34.18
CA ASP A 161 22.07 -12.20 33.32
C ASP A 161 21.70 -11.94 31.84
N ILE A 162 20.77 -11.02 31.57
CA ILE A 162 20.35 -10.69 30.20
C ILE A 162 21.43 -9.85 29.51
N VAL A 163 22.07 -8.96 30.27
CA VAL A 163 23.13 -8.08 29.76
C VAL A 163 24.39 -8.88 29.39
N GLU A 164 24.76 -9.89 30.19
CA GLU A 164 25.89 -10.77 29.86
C GLU A 164 25.64 -11.65 28.63
N ARG A 165 24.41 -12.15 28.45
CA ARG A 165 24.04 -12.96 27.28
C ARG A 165 24.15 -12.19 25.97
N ILE A 166 23.75 -10.93 25.96
CA ILE A 166 23.87 -10.07 24.76
C ILE A 166 25.34 -9.81 24.44
N ARG A 167 26.17 -9.57 25.47
CA ARG A 167 27.62 -9.33 25.32
C ARG A 167 28.34 -10.55 24.72
N ALA A 168 27.97 -11.76 25.13
CA ALA A 168 28.51 -13.01 24.61
C ALA A 168 28.18 -13.23 23.12
N VAL A 169 26.96 -12.87 22.68
CA VAL A 169 26.51 -12.99 21.28
C VAL A 169 27.26 -12.01 20.36
N GLN A 170 27.66 -10.83 20.85
CA GLN A 170 28.44 -9.88 20.04
C GLN A 170 29.89 -10.33 19.83
N GLN A 171 30.51 -11.00 20.81
CA GLN A 171 31.89 -11.49 20.70
C GLN A 171 32.03 -12.71 19.78
N SER A 172 31.00 -13.58 19.69
CA SER A 172 31.03 -14.73 18.78
C SER A 172 30.94 -14.34 17.29
N ASN A 173 30.46 -13.14 16.98
CA ASN A 173 30.24 -12.66 15.62
C ASN A 173 31.42 -11.87 15.03
N GLN A 174 32.57 -11.80 15.73
CA GLN A 174 33.78 -11.12 15.28
C GLN A 174 34.96 -12.09 15.04
N ALA A 175 34.67 -13.30 14.55
CA ALA A 175 35.70 -14.18 14.00
C ALA A 175 36.00 -13.82 12.52
N PRO A 176 37.25 -13.49 12.15
CA PRO A 176 37.60 -13.17 10.77
C PRO A 176 37.61 -14.42 9.88
N ILE A 177 36.74 -14.45 8.87
CA ILE A 177 36.79 -15.43 7.77
C ILE A 177 37.64 -14.85 6.63
N SER A 178 38.87 -15.34 6.49
CA SER A 178 39.34 -16.01 5.26
C SER A 178 40.87 -16.11 5.19
N LYS A 179 41.37 -17.34 5.08
CA LYS A 179 42.63 -17.66 4.40
C LYS A 179 42.29 -18.29 3.04
N SER A 180 43.12 -17.94 2.06
CA SER A 180 43.55 -18.70 0.88
C SER A 180 42.53 -19.13 -0.19
N ILE A 181 42.78 -18.73 -1.44
CA ILE A 181 43.00 -19.55 -2.66
C ILE A 181 43.15 -18.56 -3.85
N GLY A 182 44.33 -18.45 -4.47
CA GLY A 182 44.61 -18.81 -5.89
C GLY A 182 44.10 -17.75 -6.90
N SER A 183 44.77 -17.28 -7.95
CA SER A 183 45.85 -17.82 -8.79
C SER A 183 46.26 -16.77 -9.84
N LYS A 184 47.51 -16.87 -10.31
CA LYS A 184 48.18 -16.07 -11.35
C LYS A 184 47.36 -15.93 -12.65
N ILE A 185 47.21 -14.71 -13.15
CA ILE A 185 47.02 -14.42 -14.59
C ILE A 185 48.20 -13.54 -15.03
N LYS A 186 49.12 -14.12 -15.80
CA LYS A 186 50.22 -13.41 -16.46
C LYS A 186 49.67 -12.66 -17.67
N LYS A 187 49.79 -11.32 -17.71
CA LYS A 187 49.66 -10.54 -18.95
C LYS A 187 50.95 -10.71 -19.77
N LYS A 188 50.85 -11.18 -21.01
CA LYS A 188 51.93 -11.08 -22.02
C LYS A 188 51.96 -9.65 -22.57
N PRO A 189 53.13 -9.08 -22.89
CA PRO A 189 53.25 -7.76 -23.51
C PRO A 189 53.20 -7.82 -25.05
N ASN A 190 52.74 -6.69 -25.60
CA ASN A 190 52.62 -6.24 -27.00
C ASN A 190 51.61 -6.95 -27.90
#